data_AF-A0A4Q3YFG1-F1
#
_entry.id   AF-A0A4Q3YFG1-F1
#
_cell.length_a   1.000
_cell.length_b   1.000
_cell.length_c   1.000
_cell.angle_alpha   90.00
_cell.angle_beta   90.00
_cell.angle_gamma   90.00
#
_symmetry.space_group_name_H-M   'P 1'
#
loop_
_entity.id
_entity.type
_entity.pdbx_description
1 polymer ?
#
loop_
_entity_poly.entity_id
_entity_poly.type
_entity_poly.pdbx_seq_one_letter_code
_entity_poly.pdbx_strand_id
1 'polypeptide(L)'
;MGTYAASILAPANGLIVSGNSGFGVSAPVEKLEVGGNVVATAYLYSSDRRLKKDIVPIQTALSKVLQLNGVTYSWIKPLNADADREQMGVIAQEVEAVFPQAVTVSADGTKRVNYPMLVAPLIESVKELNAKSEDHSRNIASLEARALRAEAQVQELQQKLESKNSEFEARLRALEKTLRPAK
;
A
#
# COMPACT_ATOMS: atom_id res chain seq x y z
N MET A 1 -21.03 9.08 -46.18
CA MET A 1 -20.72 10.53 -46.02
C MET A 1 -21.81 11.14 -45.16
N GLY A 2 -21.66 11.08 -43.83
CA GLY A 2 -22.64 11.66 -42.90
C GLY A 2 -22.48 13.17 -42.81
N THR A 3 -23.57 13.90 -42.94
CA THR A 3 -23.67 15.35 -42.73
C THR A 3 -23.46 15.68 -41.25
N TYR A 4 -22.26 16.16 -40.88
CA TYR A 4 -22.04 16.77 -39.58
C TYR A 4 -22.04 18.29 -39.75
N ALA A 5 -23.22 18.90 -39.65
CA ALA A 5 -23.31 20.32 -39.36
C ALA A 5 -23.06 20.48 -37.85
N ALA A 6 -21.83 20.84 -37.47
CA ALA A 6 -21.55 21.21 -36.08
C ALA A 6 -22.22 22.56 -35.79
N SER A 7 -23.01 22.64 -34.71
CA SER A 7 -23.61 23.88 -34.23
C SER A 7 -22.64 24.79 -33.47
N ILE A 8 -21.37 24.36 -33.33
CA ILE A 8 -20.32 25.05 -32.58
C ILE A 8 -19.16 25.34 -33.54
N LEU A 9 -18.84 26.63 -33.69
CA LEU A 9 -17.66 27.06 -34.46
C LEU A 9 -16.39 26.64 -33.70
N ALA A 10 -15.45 25.99 -34.38
CA ALA A 10 -14.13 25.76 -33.81
C ALA A 10 -13.43 27.09 -33.49
N PRO A 11 -12.60 27.17 -32.44
CA PRO A 11 -11.86 28.39 -32.12
C PRO A 11 -10.81 28.69 -33.20
N ALA A 12 -10.36 29.95 -33.26
CA ALA A 12 -9.26 30.33 -34.15
C ALA A 12 -8.02 29.47 -33.88
N ASN A 13 -7.47 28.86 -34.94
CA ASN A 13 -6.34 27.92 -34.88
C ASN A 13 -6.59 26.67 -34.02
N GLY A 14 -7.84 26.24 -33.85
CA GLY A 14 -8.16 25.04 -33.07
C GLY A 14 -9.08 24.06 -33.78
N LEU A 15 -9.27 22.92 -33.13
CA LEU A 15 -10.10 21.82 -33.58
C LEU A 15 -11.04 21.43 -32.44
N ILE A 16 -12.34 21.31 -32.74
CA ILE A 16 -13.33 20.69 -31.86
C ILE A 16 -13.73 19.35 -32.48
N VAL A 17 -13.58 18.27 -31.71
CA VAL A 17 -14.12 16.96 -32.07
C VAL A 17 -15.16 16.55 -31.03
N SER A 18 -16.42 16.44 -31.46
CA SER A 18 -17.53 16.00 -30.59
C SER A 18 -17.74 14.47 -30.61
N GLY A 19 -17.19 13.79 -31.61
CA GLY A 19 -17.22 12.33 -31.77
C GLY A 19 -16.01 11.61 -31.15
N ASN A 20 -15.83 10.35 -31.51
CA ASN A 20 -14.66 9.56 -31.14
C ASN A 20 -13.52 9.81 -32.14
N SER A 21 -12.30 10.02 -31.62
CA SER A 21 -11.09 10.19 -32.43
C SER A 21 -10.17 8.98 -32.25
N GLY A 22 -9.80 8.35 -33.36
CA GLY A 22 -8.86 7.22 -33.37
C GLY A 22 -7.57 7.59 -34.08
N PHE A 23 -6.43 7.37 -33.43
CA PHE A 23 -5.11 7.47 -34.05
C PHE A 23 -4.46 6.09 -34.06
N GLY A 24 -4.26 5.51 -35.26
CA GLY A 24 -3.79 4.12 -35.39
C GLY A 24 -4.85 3.06 -35.05
N VAL A 25 -6.12 3.46 -34.91
CA VAL A 25 -7.27 2.57 -34.62
C VAL A 25 -8.40 2.88 -35.58
N SER A 26 -8.97 1.86 -36.23
CA SER A 26 -9.98 2.01 -37.28
C SER A 26 -11.42 2.15 -36.76
N ALA A 27 -11.67 1.80 -35.50
CA ALA A 27 -12.98 1.86 -34.86
C ALA A 27 -12.85 2.27 -33.37
N PRO A 28 -12.56 3.55 -33.07
CA PRO A 28 -12.34 4.01 -31.70
C PRO A 28 -13.62 3.93 -30.87
N VAL A 29 -13.54 3.32 -29.68
CA VAL A 29 -14.67 3.18 -28.75
C VAL A 29 -14.72 4.28 -27.69
N GLU A 30 -13.61 5.00 -27.50
CA GLU A 30 -13.49 6.15 -26.60
C GLU A 30 -13.41 7.49 -27.35
N LYS A 31 -13.62 8.60 -26.63
CA LYS A 31 -13.50 9.95 -27.21
C LYS A 31 -12.14 10.21 -27.86
N LEU A 32 -11.08 9.67 -27.26
CA LEU A 32 -9.74 9.63 -27.81
C LEU A 32 -9.16 8.24 -27.56
N GLU A 33 -8.86 7.51 -28.63
CA GLU A 33 -8.19 6.22 -28.57
C GLU A 33 -6.95 6.24 -29.46
N VAL A 34 -5.81 5.88 -28.89
CA VAL A 34 -4.52 5.86 -29.58
C VAL A 34 -3.99 4.44 -29.55
N GLY A 35 -3.86 3.83 -30.73
CA GLY A 35 -3.25 2.53 -30.93
C GLY A 35 -1.73 2.65 -30.96
N GLY A 36 -1.14 3.03 -29.84
CA GLY A 36 0.30 3.27 -29.72
C GLY A 36 0.65 4.22 -28.58
N ASN A 37 1.84 4.81 -28.66
CA ASN A 37 2.37 5.68 -27.62
C ASN A 37 1.75 7.07 -27.69
N VAL A 38 1.45 7.65 -26.53
CA VAL A 38 1.09 9.07 -26.40
C VAL A 38 2.19 9.78 -25.62
N VAL A 39 2.89 10.70 -26.29
CA VAL A 39 3.89 11.57 -25.67
C VAL A 39 3.22 12.90 -25.32
N ALA A 40 3.20 13.24 -24.03
CA ALA A 40 2.64 14.48 -23.53
C ALA A 40 3.56 15.06 -22.45
N THR A 41 3.68 16.38 -22.38
CA THR A 41 4.43 17.06 -21.31
C THR A 41 3.74 16.89 -19.95
N ALA A 42 2.40 16.85 -19.93
CA ALA A 42 1.63 16.65 -18.71
C ALA A 42 0.24 16.08 -19.01
N TYR A 43 -0.27 15.27 -18.08
CA TYR A 43 -1.68 14.91 -17.99
C TYR A 43 -2.30 15.60 -16.79
N LEU A 44 -3.31 16.44 -17.01
CA LEU A 44 -4.03 17.13 -15.94
C LEU A 44 -5.39 16.49 -15.74
N TYR A 45 -5.66 16.01 -14.52
CA TYR A 45 -6.92 15.39 -14.13
C TYR A 45 -7.72 16.35 -13.25
N SER A 46 -8.95 16.66 -13.63
CA SER A 46 -9.84 17.50 -12.83
C SER A 46 -10.16 16.83 -11.49
N SER A 47 -9.87 17.51 -10.38
CA SER A 47 -9.97 16.92 -9.03
C SER A 47 -10.48 17.90 -7.96
N ASP A 48 -10.97 19.08 -8.38
CA ASP A 48 -11.53 20.12 -7.48
C ASP A 48 -12.67 19.55 -6.62
N ARG A 49 -12.71 19.91 -5.34
CA ARG A 49 -13.73 19.47 -4.38
C ARG A 49 -15.15 19.78 -4.87
N ARG A 50 -15.36 20.88 -5.60
CA ARG A 50 -16.67 21.29 -6.14
C ARG A 50 -17.19 20.33 -7.22
N LEU A 51 -16.31 19.53 -7.81
CA LEU A 51 -16.65 18.53 -8.83
C LEU A 51 -16.95 17.14 -8.22
N LYS A 52 -16.87 17.01 -6.90
CA LYS A 52 -17.00 15.73 -6.18
C LYS A 52 -18.11 15.83 -5.13
N LYS A 53 -18.81 14.72 -4.94
CA LYS A 53 -19.79 14.50 -3.87
C LYS A 53 -19.46 13.22 -3.12
N ASP A 54 -20.04 13.04 -1.94
CA ASP A 54 -19.94 11.80 -1.15
C ASP A 54 -18.47 11.39 -0.86
N ILE A 55 -17.63 12.38 -0.53
CA ILE A 55 -16.21 12.19 -0.29
C ILE A 55 -15.99 11.49 1.05
N VAL A 56 -15.54 10.24 1.00
CA VAL A 56 -15.15 9.45 2.17
C VAL A 56 -13.71 8.94 2.02
N PRO A 57 -12.97 8.74 3.13
CA PRO A 57 -11.64 8.13 3.08
C PRO A 57 -11.67 6.70 2.51
N ILE A 58 -10.59 6.30 1.83
CA ILE A 58 -10.41 4.91 1.41
C ILE A 58 -10.03 4.09 2.64
N GLN A 59 -10.90 3.18 3.04
CA GLN A 59 -10.66 2.31 4.18
C GLN A 59 -9.96 1.02 3.75
N THR A 60 -9.17 0.42 4.65
CA THR A 60 -8.50 -0.89 4.46
C THR A 60 -7.58 -0.91 3.24
N ALA A 61 -6.96 0.24 2.96
CA ALA A 61 -6.21 0.48 1.74
C ALA A 61 -4.98 -0.43 1.66
N LEU A 62 -4.25 -0.59 2.78
CA LEU A 62 -3.07 -1.46 2.84
C LEU A 62 -3.45 -2.91 2.57
N SER A 63 -4.47 -3.44 3.23
CA SER A 63 -4.90 -4.83 3.02
C SER A 63 -5.42 -5.09 1.61
N LYS A 64 -6.00 -4.08 0.95
CA LYS A 64 -6.43 -4.19 -0.46
C LYS A 64 -5.24 -4.14 -1.41
N VAL A 65 -4.33 -3.19 -1.25
CA VAL A 65 -3.11 -3.09 -2.06
C VAL A 65 -2.27 -4.36 -1.95
N LEU A 66 -2.16 -4.95 -0.76
CA LEU A 66 -1.45 -6.22 -0.53
C LEU A 66 -2.05 -7.45 -1.25
N GLN A 67 -3.26 -7.34 -1.80
CA GLN A 67 -3.87 -8.42 -2.62
C GLN A 67 -3.50 -8.31 -4.10
N LEU A 68 -2.89 -7.20 -4.54
CA LEU A 68 -2.50 -7.00 -5.92
C LEU A 68 -1.10 -7.56 -6.18
N ASN A 69 -0.90 -8.17 -7.34
CA ASN A 69 0.42 -8.60 -7.80
C ASN A 69 0.98 -7.61 -8.83
N GLY A 70 2.18 -7.12 -8.58
CA GLY A 70 3.02 -6.55 -9.63
C GLY A 70 3.60 -7.69 -10.47
N VAL A 71 3.47 -7.60 -11.79
CA VAL A 71 3.91 -8.65 -12.72
C VAL A 71 4.81 -8.07 -13.80
N THR A 72 5.71 -8.89 -14.33
CA THR A 72 6.33 -8.66 -15.64
C THR A 72 5.56 -9.44 -16.72
N TYR A 73 5.52 -8.92 -17.93
CA TYR A 73 4.86 -9.59 -19.06
C TYR A 73 5.42 -9.13 -20.40
N SER A 74 5.21 -9.95 -21.42
CA SER A 74 5.40 -9.59 -22.83
C SER A 74 4.06 -9.61 -23.54
N TRP A 75 3.89 -8.74 -24.53
CA TRP A 75 2.66 -8.72 -25.32
C TRP A 75 2.58 -9.94 -26.25
N ILE A 76 1.41 -10.57 -26.32
CA ILE A 76 1.17 -11.70 -27.25
C ILE A 76 1.28 -11.23 -28.71
N LYS A 77 0.85 -9.99 -28.98
CA LYS A 77 0.99 -9.33 -30.28
C LYS A 77 1.80 -8.05 -30.10
N PRO A 78 2.89 -7.85 -30.87
CA PRO A 78 3.67 -6.63 -30.76
C PRO A 78 2.81 -5.39 -31.06
N LEU A 79 2.70 -4.48 -30.09
CA LEU A 79 1.99 -3.20 -30.23
C LEU A 79 2.79 -2.15 -31.01
N ASN A 80 4.12 -2.22 -30.94
CA ASN A 80 5.08 -1.36 -31.62
C ASN A 80 6.45 -2.06 -31.65
N ALA A 81 7.49 -1.39 -32.17
CA ALA A 81 8.84 -1.94 -32.26
C ALA A 81 9.47 -2.31 -30.89
N ASP A 82 8.94 -1.76 -29.78
CA ASP A 82 9.40 -2.04 -28.42
C ASP A 82 8.52 -3.07 -27.69
N ALA A 83 7.45 -3.57 -28.31
CA ALA A 83 6.49 -4.46 -27.66
C ALA A 83 7.05 -5.87 -27.36
N ASP A 84 8.19 -6.21 -27.96
CA ASP A 84 8.96 -7.43 -27.62
C ASP A 84 9.78 -7.27 -26.34
N ARG A 85 9.89 -6.05 -25.79
CA ARG A 85 10.54 -5.83 -24.49
C ARG A 85 9.62 -6.23 -23.35
N GLU A 86 10.19 -6.87 -22.35
CA GLU A 86 9.50 -7.14 -21.08
C GLU A 86 8.98 -5.83 -20.47
N GLN A 87 7.70 -5.84 -20.12
CA GLN A 87 6.99 -4.74 -19.48
C GLN A 87 6.70 -5.09 -18.03
N MET A 88 6.40 -4.08 -17.22
CA MET A 88 5.92 -4.24 -15.85
C MET A 88 4.54 -3.61 -15.68
N GLY A 89 3.71 -4.21 -14.85
CA GLY A 89 2.38 -3.68 -14.55
C GLY A 89 1.58 -4.60 -13.65
N VAL A 90 0.28 -4.64 -13.91
CA VAL A 90 -0.72 -5.43 -13.16
C VAL A 90 -1.67 -6.14 -14.12
N ILE A 91 -2.29 -7.22 -13.66
CA ILE A 91 -3.36 -7.90 -14.40
C ILE A 91 -4.70 -7.23 -14.10
N ALA A 92 -5.41 -6.79 -15.15
CA ALA A 92 -6.64 -6.02 -14.99
C ALA A 92 -7.74 -6.78 -14.22
N GLN A 93 -7.81 -8.10 -14.38
CA GLN A 93 -8.75 -8.97 -13.67
C GLN A 93 -8.48 -9.02 -12.17
N GLU A 94 -7.20 -9.04 -11.76
CA GLU A 94 -6.80 -9.00 -10.35
C GLU A 94 -7.11 -7.64 -9.74
N VAL A 95 -6.83 -6.55 -10.48
CA VAL A 95 -7.20 -5.19 -10.06
C VAL A 95 -8.71 -5.07 -9.92
N GLU A 96 -9.50 -5.60 -10.85
CA GLU A 96 -10.96 -5.52 -10.82
C GLU A 96 -11.55 -6.19 -9.57
N ALA A 97 -10.99 -7.31 -9.14
CA ALA A 97 -11.44 -8.02 -7.95
C ALA A 97 -11.30 -7.18 -6.66
N VAL A 98 -10.33 -6.26 -6.62
CA VAL A 98 -9.99 -5.47 -5.42
C VAL A 98 -10.46 -4.01 -5.53
N PHE A 99 -10.27 -3.41 -6.69
CA PHE A 99 -10.57 -2.03 -7.05
C PHE A 99 -11.31 -1.97 -8.41
N PRO A 100 -12.57 -2.46 -8.47
CA PRO A 100 -13.33 -2.52 -9.72
C PRO A 100 -13.44 -1.14 -10.40
N GLN A 101 -13.49 -0.06 -9.64
CA GLN A 101 -13.54 1.31 -10.14
C GLN A 101 -12.29 1.74 -10.93
N ALA A 102 -11.15 1.05 -10.76
CA ALA A 102 -9.91 1.34 -11.48
C ALA A 102 -9.83 0.59 -12.83
N VAL A 103 -10.85 -0.20 -13.18
CA VAL A 103 -10.87 -1.00 -14.41
C VAL A 103 -12.04 -0.58 -15.28
N THR A 104 -11.77 -0.37 -16.56
CA THR A 104 -12.80 -0.20 -17.59
C THR A 104 -12.86 -1.44 -18.47
N VAL A 105 -14.06 -1.75 -18.95
CA VAL A 105 -14.31 -2.90 -19.84
C VAL A 105 -14.89 -2.37 -21.13
N SER A 106 -14.20 -2.62 -22.25
CA SER A 106 -14.71 -2.28 -23.58
C SER A 106 -15.82 -3.22 -24.01
N ALA A 107 -16.55 -2.84 -25.06
CA ALA A 107 -17.68 -3.63 -25.59
C ALA A 107 -17.27 -5.04 -26.05
N ASP A 108 -16.00 -5.23 -26.44
CA ASP A 108 -15.40 -6.52 -26.81
C ASP A 108 -14.96 -7.37 -25.59
N GLY A 109 -15.16 -6.87 -24.36
CA GLY A 109 -14.75 -7.52 -23.13
C GLY A 109 -13.32 -7.21 -22.69
N THR A 110 -12.56 -6.42 -23.46
CA THR A 110 -11.18 -6.08 -23.11
C THR A 110 -11.13 -5.17 -21.88
N LYS A 111 -10.45 -5.62 -20.82
CA LYS A 111 -10.26 -4.86 -19.59
C LYS A 111 -9.01 -3.97 -19.67
N ARG A 112 -9.12 -2.73 -19.20
CA ARG A 112 -8.03 -1.75 -19.14
C ARG A 112 -7.95 -1.14 -17.74
N VAL A 113 -6.74 -0.86 -17.28
CA VAL A 113 -6.50 -0.28 -15.94
C VAL A 113 -6.29 1.22 -16.04
N ASN A 114 -7.07 2.00 -15.29
CA ASN A 114 -6.84 3.41 -15.03
C ASN A 114 -5.79 3.55 -13.90
N TYR A 115 -4.51 3.42 -14.26
CA TYR A 115 -3.39 3.49 -13.30
C TYR A 115 -3.44 4.70 -12.36
N PRO A 116 -3.77 5.94 -12.81
CA PRO A 116 -3.96 7.08 -11.92
C PRO A 116 -4.92 6.84 -10.74
N MET A 117 -5.94 5.98 -10.89
CA MET A 117 -6.88 5.67 -9.80
C MET A 117 -6.26 4.84 -8.67
N LEU A 118 -5.13 4.16 -8.92
CA LEU A 118 -4.43 3.37 -7.91
C LEU A 118 -3.58 4.25 -6.96
N VAL A 119 -3.30 5.51 -7.32
CA VAL A 119 -2.50 6.43 -6.50
C VAL A 119 -3.16 6.72 -5.15
N ALA A 120 -4.48 6.94 -5.11
CA ALA A 120 -5.17 7.26 -3.87
C ALA A 120 -5.18 6.08 -2.86
N PRO A 121 -5.49 4.83 -3.26
CA PRO A 121 -5.26 3.65 -2.41
C PRO A 121 -3.81 3.51 -1.94
N LEU A 122 -2.83 3.78 -2.80
CA LEU A 122 -1.42 3.73 -2.41
C LEU A 122 -1.08 4.76 -1.31
N ILE A 123 -1.57 6.00 -1.43
CA ILE A 123 -1.40 7.04 -0.39
C ILE A 123 -1.95 6.56 0.96
N GLU A 124 -3.19 6.05 1.00
CA GLU A 124 -3.79 5.58 2.24
C GLU A 124 -3.09 4.31 2.77
N SER A 125 -2.59 3.43 1.89
CA SER A 125 -1.81 2.26 2.31
C SER A 125 -0.51 2.63 3.03
N VAL A 126 0.18 3.69 2.57
CA VAL A 126 1.40 4.20 3.21
C VAL A 126 1.08 4.81 4.58
N LYS A 127 -0.03 5.54 4.71
CA LYS A 127 -0.49 6.07 6.00
C LYS A 127 -0.85 4.95 6.98
N GLU A 128 -1.60 3.95 6.52
CA GLU A 128 -1.94 2.78 7.33
C GLU A 128 -0.67 2.00 7.75
N LEU A 129 0.30 1.84 6.85
CA LEU A 129 1.58 1.21 7.16
C LEU A 129 2.38 2.01 8.19
N ASN A 130 2.46 3.33 8.04
CA ASN A 130 3.14 4.20 9.01
C ASN A 130 2.50 4.11 10.40
N ALA A 131 1.17 4.14 10.48
CA ALA A 131 0.45 3.99 11.75
C ALA A 131 0.77 2.65 12.44
N LYS A 132 0.83 1.55 11.67
CA LYS A 132 1.26 0.24 12.21
C LYS A 132 2.72 0.25 12.67
N SER A 133 3.61 0.93 11.95
CA SER A 133 5.02 1.06 12.33
C SER A 133 5.19 1.81 13.66
N GLU A 134 4.47 2.91 13.84
CA GLU A 134 4.45 3.66 15.10
C GLU A 134 3.90 2.84 16.26
N ASP A 135 2.83 2.07 16.03
CA ASP A 135 2.26 1.19 17.04
C ASP A 135 3.24 0.09 17.46
N HIS A 136 3.87 -0.59 16.49
CA HIS A 136 4.91 -1.57 16.78
C HIS A 136 6.08 -0.96 17.55
N SER A 137 6.51 0.26 17.21
CA SER A 137 7.59 0.96 17.92
C SER A 137 7.23 1.26 19.38
N ARG A 138 5.99 1.66 19.66
CA ARG A 138 5.49 1.85 21.04
C ARG A 138 5.44 0.54 21.81
N ASN A 139 5.01 -0.54 21.16
CA ASN A 139 4.96 -1.87 21.77
C ASN A 139 6.37 -2.37 22.12
N ILE A 140 7.34 -2.17 21.24
CA ILE A 140 8.75 -2.49 21.50
C ILE A 140 9.26 -1.72 22.73
N ALA A 141 9.10 -0.39 22.76
CA ALA A 141 9.53 0.43 23.89
C ALA A 141 8.87 0.00 25.23
N SER A 142 7.59 -0.37 25.19
CA SER A 142 6.87 -0.87 26.36
C SER A 142 7.42 -2.22 26.84
N LEU A 143 7.71 -3.13 25.90
CA LEU A 143 8.29 -4.44 26.22
C LEU A 143 9.70 -4.32 26.77
N GLU A 144 10.54 -3.45 26.21
CA GLU A 144 11.88 -3.14 26.71
C GLU A 144 11.83 -2.58 28.14
N ALA A 145 10.93 -1.64 28.42
CA ALA A 145 10.74 -1.10 29.77
C ALA A 145 10.29 -2.17 30.77
N ARG A 146 9.45 -3.12 30.35
CA ARG A 146 9.03 -4.26 31.17
C ARG A 146 10.17 -5.23 31.42
N ALA A 147 10.99 -5.51 30.40
CA ALA A 147 12.16 -6.38 30.52
C ALA A 147 13.17 -5.81 31.53
N LEU A 148 13.50 -4.52 31.43
CA LEU A 148 14.41 -3.85 32.38
C LEU A 148 13.88 -3.91 33.83
N ARG A 149 12.58 -3.73 34.04
CA ARG A 149 11.97 -3.86 35.37
C ARG A 149 12.04 -5.29 35.90
N ALA A 150 11.80 -6.28 35.04
CA ALA A 150 11.89 -7.68 35.41
C ALA A 150 13.33 -8.07 35.77
N GLU A 151 14.32 -7.60 35.01
CA GLU A 151 15.74 -7.80 35.30
C GLU A 151 16.15 -7.18 36.65
N ALA A 152 15.72 -5.94 36.92
CA ALA A 152 15.97 -5.29 38.21
C ALA A 152 15.33 -6.06 39.38
N GLN A 153 14.10 -6.55 39.20
CA GLN A 153 13.43 -7.36 40.23
C GLN A 153 14.14 -8.70 40.45
N VAL A 154 14.63 -9.35 39.40
CA VAL A 154 15.42 -10.59 39.50
C VAL A 154 16.71 -10.34 40.28
N GLN A 155 17.42 -9.25 39.98
CA GLN A 155 18.64 -8.88 40.71
C GLN A 155 18.36 -8.59 42.19
N GLU A 156 17.27 -7.87 42.50
CA GLU A 156 16.87 -7.61 43.88
C GLU A 156 16.53 -8.90 44.65
N LEU A 157 15.80 -9.81 44.02
CA LEU A 157 15.48 -11.11 44.60
C LEU A 157 16.72 -11.97 44.82
N GLN A 158 17.68 -11.96 43.91
CA GLN A 158 18.96 -12.63 44.06
C GLN A 158 19.75 -12.08 45.25
N GLN A 159 19.82 -10.75 45.42
CA GLN A 159 20.48 -10.13 46.58
C GLN A 159 19.79 -10.49 47.90
N LYS A 160 18.45 -10.45 47.93
CA LYS A 160 17.66 -10.86 49.10
C LYS A 160 17.88 -12.32 49.46
N LEU A 161 17.96 -13.20 48.45
CA LEU A 161 18.24 -14.62 48.64
C LEU A 161 19.64 -14.84 49.22
N GLU A 162 20.66 -14.18 48.66
CA GLU A 162 22.04 -14.26 49.14
C GLU A 162 22.17 -13.80 50.60
N SER A 163 21.53 -12.67 50.93
CA SER A 163 21.50 -12.15 52.30
C SER A 163 20.85 -13.14 53.27
N LYS A 164 19.71 -13.74 52.90
CA LYS A 164 19.05 -14.76 53.71
C LYS A 164 19.88 -16.03 53.86
N ASN A 165 20.55 -16.47 52.80
CA ASN A 165 21.44 -17.63 52.84
C ASN A 165 22.59 -17.38 53.84
N SER A 166 23.24 -16.22 53.77
CA SER A 166 24.30 -15.84 54.71
C SER A 166 23.80 -15.80 56.16
N GLU A 167 22.59 -15.27 56.39
CA GLU A 167 21.95 -15.27 57.71
C GLU A 167 21.67 -16.69 58.22
N PHE A 168 21.14 -17.57 57.36
CA PHE A 168 20.90 -18.97 57.72
C PHE A 168 22.20 -19.72 58.04
N GLU A 169 23.26 -19.52 57.26
CA GLU A 169 24.58 -20.09 57.56
C GLU A 169 25.11 -19.60 58.92
N ALA A 170 24.96 -18.31 59.24
CA ALA A 170 25.37 -17.77 60.53
C ALA A 170 24.58 -18.40 61.69
N ARG A 171 23.27 -18.57 61.54
CA ARG A 171 22.41 -19.24 62.54
C ARG A 171 22.77 -20.70 62.71
N LEU A 172 23.03 -21.42 61.62
CA LEU A 172 23.48 -22.82 61.66
C LEU A 172 24.80 -22.96 62.43
N ARG A 173 25.81 -22.14 62.10
CA ARG A 173 27.09 -22.13 62.83
C ARG A 173 26.92 -21.84 64.32
N ALA A 174 26.04 -20.90 64.67
CA ALA A 174 25.75 -20.59 66.07
C ALA A 174 25.12 -21.78 66.80
N LEU A 175 24.15 -22.45 66.18
CA LEU A 175 23.48 -23.62 66.72
C LEU A 175 24.43 -24.81 66.91
N GLU A 176 25.28 -25.08 65.92
CA GLU A 176 26.32 -26.12 65.99
C GLU A 176 27.27 -25.89 67.16
N LYS A 177 27.61 -24.63 67.45
CA LYS A 177 28.45 -24.28 68.60
C LYS A 177 27.74 -24.56 69.94
N THR A 178 26.44 -24.32 70.03
CA THR A 178 25.64 -24.57 71.24
C THR A 178 25.41 -26.06 71.50
N LEU A 179 25.34 -26.89 70.45
CA LEU A 179 25.06 -28.32 70.54
C LEU A 179 26.30 -29.19 70.81
N ARG A 180 27.52 -28.66 70.71
CA ARG A 180 28.74 -29.39 71.14
C ARG A 180 28.83 -29.36 72.67
N PRO A 181 28.64 -30.50 73.38
CA PRO A 181 28.77 -30.51 74.83
C PRO A 181 30.23 -30.25 75.21
N ALA A 182 30.45 -29.43 76.24
CA ALA A 182 31.75 -29.30 76.87
C ALA A 182 32.17 -30.69 77.39
N LYS A 183 33.28 -31.21 76.86
CA LYS A 183 34.03 -32.32 77.48
C LYS A 183 34.86 -31.78 78.62
#